data_AF-A0A3M8C666-F1
#
_entry.id   AF-A0A3M8C666-F1
#
_cell.length_a   1.000
_cell.length_b   1.000
_cell.length_c   1.000
_cell.angle_alpha   90.00
_cell.angle_beta   90.00
_cell.angle_gamma   90.00
#
_symmetry.space_group_name_H-M   'P 1'
#
loop_
_entity.id
_entity.type
_entity.pdbx_description
1 polymer ?
#
loop_
_entity_poly.entity_id
_entity_poly.type
_entity_poly.pdbx_seq_one_letter_code
_entity_poly.pdbx_strand_id
1 'polypeptide(L)'
;MKKYRDTLIHNIHKQLEAWFDQTGPIPHEELYRFLHSLKGTAGTIGLQDLADVAQVLLDQLESLPPKDWKSTECQQFILTRSSFLTTKSMNSLISRILTYYPRSLTLLTSAPAMAVKKDRSSSSGMT
;
A
#
# COMPACT_ATOMS: atom_id res chain seq x y z
N MET A 1 14.06 5.14 -22.80
CA MET A 1 13.50 5.59 -21.51
C MET A 1 12.14 4.96 -21.18
N LYS A 2 11.18 4.80 -22.12
CA LYS A 2 9.86 4.17 -21.83
C LYS A 2 9.95 2.70 -21.39
N LYS A 3 10.76 1.90 -22.08
CA LYS A 3 10.94 0.45 -21.80
C LYS A 3 11.22 0.11 -20.34
N TYR A 4 12.11 0.84 -19.66
CA TYR A 4 12.45 0.59 -18.25
C TYR A 4 11.29 0.89 -17.30
N ARG A 5 10.54 1.96 -17.57
CA ARG A 5 9.34 2.30 -16.80
C ARG A 5 8.28 1.23 -16.99
N ASP A 6 8.03 0.83 -18.23
CA ASP A 6 7.05 -0.22 -18.55
C ASP A 6 7.42 -1.55 -17.90
N THR A 7 8.71 -1.93 -17.91
CA THR A 7 9.21 -3.12 -17.23
C THR A 7 9.03 -3.04 -15.71
N LEU A 8 9.33 -1.90 -15.08
CA LEU A 8 9.14 -1.73 -13.64
C LEU A 8 7.66 -1.87 -13.27
N ILE A 9 6.78 -1.18 -13.99
CA ILE A 9 5.32 -1.24 -13.75
C ILE A 9 4.81 -2.67 -13.94
N HIS A 10 5.27 -3.37 -14.97
CA HIS A 10 4.93 -4.77 -15.22
C HIS A 10 5.37 -5.68 -14.06
N ASN A 11 6.58 -5.49 -13.55
CA ASN A 11 7.11 -6.28 -12.43
C ASN A 11 6.34 -6.02 -11.13
N ILE A 12 6.00 -4.76 -10.85
CA ILE A 12 5.13 -4.39 -9.71
C ILE A 12 3.80 -5.12 -9.83
N HIS A 13 3.16 -5.04 -11.00
CA HIS A 13 1.88 -5.69 -11.23
C HIS A 13 1.95 -7.19 -11.01
N LYS A 14 2.95 -7.87 -11.59
CA LYS A 14 3.14 -9.31 -11.41
C LYS A 14 3.33 -9.72 -9.96
N GLN A 15 4.12 -8.94 -9.19
CA GLN A 15 4.35 -9.26 -7.78
C GLN A 15 3.06 -9.08 -6.97
N LEU A 16 2.34 -7.97 -7.18
CA LEU A 16 1.08 -7.71 -6.47
C LEU A 16 0.01 -8.73 -6.85
N GLU A 17 -0.08 -9.13 -8.12
CA GLU A 17 -0.96 -10.20 -8.60
C GLU A 17 -0.66 -11.51 -7.85
N ALA A 18 0.60 -11.95 -7.84
CA ALA A 18 1.00 -13.17 -7.17
C ALA A 18 0.63 -13.14 -5.68
N TRP A 19 0.86 -12.02 -5.00
CA TRP A 19 0.52 -11.84 -3.60
C TRP A 19 -0.97 -11.74 -3.32
N PHE A 20 -1.75 -11.16 -4.23
CA PHE A 20 -3.18 -10.98 -4.03
C PHE A 20 -3.97 -12.25 -4.35
N ASP A 21 -3.49 -13.06 -5.29
CA ASP A 21 -4.14 -14.31 -5.70
C ASP A 21 -3.67 -15.54 -4.90
N GLN A 22 -2.55 -15.45 -4.18
CA GLN A 22 -2.10 -16.55 -3.31
C GLN A 22 -2.89 -16.63 -2.00
N THR A 23 -2.97 -17.85 -1.46
CA THR A 23 -3.57 -18.15 -0.14
C THR A 23 -2.56 -18.10 1.00
N GLY A 24 -1.26 -18.23 0.68
CA GLY A 24 -0.18 -18.25 1.66
C GLY A 24 0.19 -16.86 2.20
N PRO A 25 0.77 -16.81 3.41
CA PRO A 25 1.29 -15.56 3.96
C PRO A 25 2.45 -15.01 3.13
N ILE A 26 2.58 -13.68 3.13
CA ILE A 26 3.71 -12.95 2.57
C ILE A 26 4.64 -12.60 3.73
N PRO A 27 5.87 -13.11 3.76
CA PRO A 27 6.83 -12.80 4.83
C PRO A 27 7.12 -11.30 4.90
N HIS A 28 7.29 -10.77 6.12
CA HIS A 28 7.62 -9.35 6.33
C HIS A 28 8.85 -8.92 5.52
N GLU A 29 9.90 -9.75 5.53
CA GLU A 29 11.12 -9.47 4.77
C GLU A 29 10.90 -9.42 3.26
N GLU A 30 9.96 -10.21 2.73
CA GLU A 30 9.67 -10.20 1.30
C GLU A 30 9.02 -8.88 0.89
N LEU A 31 8.06 -8.40 1.69
CA LEU A 31 7.44 -7.08 1.50
C LEU A 31 8.48 -5.96 1.63
N TYR A 32 9.36 -6.04 2.64
CA TYR A 32 10.43 -5.08 2.83
C TYR A 32 11.38 -5.02 1.62
N ARG A 33 11.88 -6.19 1.16
CA ARG A 33 12.79 -6.27 0.00
C ARG A 33 12.14 -5.75 -1.27
N PHE A 34 10.86 -6.04 -1.47
CA PHE A 34 10.10 -5.52 -2.59
C PHE A 34 10.04 -3.99 -2.58
N LEU A 35 9.63 -3.38 -1.45
CA LEU A 35 9.55 -1.93 -1.35
C LEU A 35 10.93 -1.26 -1.46
N HIS A 36 11.97 -1.86 -0.88
CA HIS A 36 13.35 -1.38 -0.98
C HIS A 36 13.84 -1.39 -2.43
N SER A 37 13.61 -2.48 -3.16
CA SER A 37 13.93 -2.62 -4.58
C SER A 37 13.13 -1.64 -5.45
N LEU A 38 11.85 -1.47 -5.14
CA LEU A 38 10.97 -0.52 -5.81
C LEU A 38 11.48 0.91 -5.66
N LYS A 39 11.81 1.33 -4.43
CA LYS A 39 12.42 2.64 -4.15
C LYS A 39 13.69 2.84 -4.97
N GLY A 40 14.64 1.91 -4.90
CA GLY A 40 15.93 2.03 -5.57
C GLY A 40 15.81 2.08 -7.09
N THR A 41 14.99 1.20 -7.67
CA THR A 41 14.76 1.14 -9.12
C THR A 41 14.04 2.40 -9.61
N ALA A 42 12.98 2.82 -8.92
CA ALA A 42 12.22 4.02 -9.27
C ALA A 42 13.09 5.29 -9.21
N GLY A 43 13.90 5.45 -8.16
CA GLY A 43 14.83 6.56 -8.03
C GLY A 43 15.85 6.61 -9.18
N THR A 44 16.43 5.46 -9.52
CA THR A 44 17.44 5.36 -10.59
C THR A 44 16.89 5.73 -11.97
N ILE A 45 15.62 5.42 -12.26
CA ILE A 45 15.00 5.69 -13.57
C ILE A 45 14.19 7.00 -13.61
N GLY A 46 14.33 7.84 -12.56
CA GLY A 46 13.70 9.16 -12.47
C GLY A 46 12.18 9.12 -12.27
N LEU A 47 11.67 8.08 -11.60
CA LEU A 47 10.29 8.01 -11.12
C LEU A 47 10.23 8.41 -9.65
N GLN A 48 10.58 9.66 -9.36
CA GLN A 48 10.74 10.14 -7.98
C GLN A 48 9.48 9.93 -7.13
N ASP A 49 8.30 10.27 -7.67
CA ASP A 49 7.02 10.05 -6.98
C ASP A 49 6.83 8.61 -6.49
N LEU A 50 7.24 7.63 -7.30
CA LEU A 50 7.12 6.21 -6.95
C LEU A 50 8.18 5.79 -5.91
N ALA A 51 9.38 6.39 -6.01
CA ALA A 51 10.42 6.18 -5.01
C ALA A 51 10.00 6.74 -3.64
N ASP A 52 9.36 7.91 -3.61
CA ASP A 52 8.87 8.55 -2.40
C ASP A 52 7.73 7.73 -1.76
N VAL A 53 6.81 7.20 -2.57
CA VAL A 53 5.76 6.28 -2.09
C VAL A 53 6.37 5.03 -1.48
N ALA A 54 7.33 4.41 -2.15
CA ALA A 54 8.01 3.23 -1.64
C ALA A 54 8.76 3.53 -0.33
N GLN A 55 9.37 4.72 -0.20
CA GLN A 55 9.99 5.17 1.04
C GLN A 55 8.98 5.30 2.18
N VAL A 56 7.85 5.97 1.96
CA VAL A 56 6.81 6.11 3.00
C VAL A 56 6.28 4.75 3.46
N LEU A 57 6.10 3.81 2.53
CA LEU A 57 5.68 2.46 2.87
C LEU A 57 6.76 1.69 3.64
N LEU A 58 8.04 1.88 3.30
CA LEU A 58 9.17 1.29 4.06
C LEU A 58 9.23 1.82 5.49
N ASP A 59 9.17 3.14 5.67
CA ASP A 59 9.24 3.77 7.01
C ASP A 59 8.12 3.23 7.90
N GLN A 60 6.92 3.09 7.34
CA GLN A 60 5.79 2.51 8.05
C GLN A 60 5.98 1.02 8.31
N LEU A 61 6.54 0.26 7.37
CA LEU A 61 6.81 -1.17 7.56
C LEU A 61 7.85 -1.40 8.66
N GLU A 62 8.92 -0.60 8.70
CA GLU A 62 9.96 -0.65 9.73
C GLU A 62 9.44 -0.32 11.13
N SER A 63 8.40 0.51 11.22
CA SER A 63 7.72 0.81 12.50
C SER A 63 6.84 -0.33 13.02
N LEU A 64 6.56 -1.33 12.18
CA LEU A 64 5.73 -2.48 12.55
C LEU A 64 6.62 -3.65 12.98
N PRO A 65 6.19 -4.45 13.98
CA PRO A 65 6.90 -5.68 14.30
C PRO A 65 6.88 -6.63 13.08
N PRO A 66 7.98 -7.38 12.83
CA PRO A 66 8.01 -8.39 11.79
C PRO A 66 6.86 -9.38 11.95
N LYS A 67 6.10 -9.59 10.88
CA LYS A 67 4.96 -10.50 10.84
C LYS A 67 4.74 -11.08 9.45
N ASP A 68 4.10 -12.22 9.41
CA ASP A 68 3.57 -12.78 8.18
C ASP A 68 2.26 -12.09 7.79
N TRP A 69 2.19 -11.59 6.56
CA TRP A 69 1.07 -10.82 6.06
C TRP A 69 0.10 -11.71 5.32
N LYS A 70 -1.18 -11.67 5.69
CA LYS A 70 -2.22 -12.23 4.83
C LYS A 70 -2.31 -11.38 3.55
N SER A 71 -2.65 -12.02 2.43
CA SER A 71 -2.88 -11.34 1.14
C SER A 71 -3.75 -10.07 1.30
N THR A 72 -4.88 -10.17 2.00
CA THR A 72 -5.79 -9.05 2.24
C THR A 72 -5.18 -7.94 3.11
N GLU A 73 -4.40 -8.29 4.13
CA GLU A 73 -3.73 -7.30 5.00
C GLU A 73 -2.63 -6.56 4.24
N CYS A 74 -1.86 -7.27 3.42
CA CYS A 74 -0.82 -6.70 2.56
C CYS A 74 -1.47 -5.73 1.55
N GLN A 75 -2.55 -6.17 0.91
CA GLN A 75 -3.30 -5.36 -0.04
C GLN A 75 -3.82 -4.06 0.61
N GLN A 76 -4.45 -4.16 1.79
CA GLN A 76 -4.91 -2.98 2.53
C GLN A 76 -3.76 -2.06 2.91
N PHE A 77 -2.63 -2.62 3.37
CA PHE A 77 -1.45 -1.84 3.69
C PHE A 77 -0.96 -1.02 2.49
N ILE A 78 -0.76 -1.67 1.33
CA ILE A 78 -0.26 -1.02 0.12
C ILE A 78 -1.28 0.00 -0.41
N LEU A 79 -2.56 -0.35 -0.52
CA LEU A 79 -3.57 0.49 -1.16
C LEU A 79 -4.02 1.67 -0.30
N THR A 80 -4.32 1.46 0.98
CA THR A 80 -4.79 2.55 1.85
C THR A 80 -3.71 3.60 2.04
N ARG A 81 -2.46 3.19 2.24
CA ARG A 81 -1.36 4.12 2.55
C ARG A 81 -0.79 4.81 1.30
N SER A 82 -0.87 4.19 0.13
CA SER A 82 -0.52 4.85 -1.13
C SER A 82 -1.55 5.87 -1.60
N SER A 83 -2.83 5.71 -1.21
CA SER A 83 -3.90 6.65 -1.56
C SER A 83 -3.69 8.08 -1.03
N PHE A 84 -2.84 8.25 -0.01
CA PHE A 84 -2.53 9.54 0.59
C PHE A 84 -1.46 10.34 -0.17
N LEU A 85 -0.77 9.70 -1.12
CA LEU A 85 0.39 10.25 -1.83
C LEU A 85 0.07 10.55 -3.31
N THR A 86 -1.20 10.85 -3.64
CA THR A 86 -1.74 10.92 -5.01
C THR A 86 -0.88 11.71 -6.00
N THR A 87 -0.09 11.00 -6.80
CA THR A 87 0.56 11.52 -8.00
C THR A 87 -0.07 10.89 -9.25
N LYS A 88 0.04 11.56 -10.41
CA LYS A 88 -0.52 11.06 -11.70
C LYS A 88 -0.04 9.64 -12.03
N SER A 89 1.21 9.32 -11.70
CA SER A 89 1.81 8.00 -11.93
C SER A 89 1.14 6.92 -11.06
N MET A 90 0.85 7.24 -9.79
CA MET A 90 0.17 6.34 -8.86
C MET A 90 -1.31 6.16 -9.22
N ASN A 91 -2.00 7.21 -9.66
CA ASN A 91 -3.39 7.08 -10.10
C ASN A 91 -3.53 6.12 -11.28
N SER A 92 -2.57 6.10 -12.22
CA SER A 92 -2.56 5.14 -13.33
C SER A 92 -2.35 3.70 -12.84
N LEU A 93 -1.44 3.50 -11.89
CA LEU A 93 -1.14 2.19 -11.30
C LEU A 93 -2.31 1.68 -10.45
N ILE A 94 -2.83 2.50 -9.53
CA ILE A 94 -4.01 2.21 -8.70
C ILE A 94 -5.21 1.93 -9.61
N SER A 95 -5.48 2.75 -10.62
CA SER A 95 -6.60 2.51 -11.55
C SER A 95 -6.46 1.18 -12.27
N ARG A 96 -5.25 0.78 -12.70
CA ARG A 96 -5.03 -0.53 -13.33
C ARG A 96 -5.21 -1.68 -12.34
N ILE A 97 -4.72 -1.55 -11.10
CA ILE A 97 -4.95 -2.56 -10.06
C ILE A 97 -6.44 -2.69 -9.74
N LEU A 98 -7.14 -1.57 -9.53
CA LEU A 98 -8.57 -1.56 -9.22
C LEU A 98 -9.44 -2.05 -10.39
N THR A 99 -9.01 -1.83 -11.63
CA THR A 99 -9.68 -2.33 -12.84
C THR A 99 -9.50 -3.84 -13.02
N TYR A 100 -8.31 -4.38 -12.71
CA TYR A 100 -8.02 -5.81 -12.90
C TYR A 100 -8.40 -6.67 -11.68
N TYR A 101 -8.43 -6.11 -10.48
CA TYR A 101 -8.76 -6.82 -9.24
C TYR A 101 -9.97 -6.17 -8.55
N PRO A 102 -11.21 -6.47 -8.97
CA PRO A 102 -12.42 -5.86 -8.39
C PRO A 102 -12.60 -6.21 -6.90
N ARG A 103 -11.95 -7.27 -6.40
CA ARG A 103 -11.96 -7.62 -4.97
C ARG A 103 -11.26 -6.58 -4.08
N SER A 104 -10.28 -5.86 -4.64
CA SER A 104 -9.63 -4.70 -4.00
C SER A 104 -10.61 -3.55 -3.75
N LEU A 105 -11.54 -3.35 -4.69
CA LEU A 105 -12.51 -2.27 -4.68
C LEU A 105 -13.48 -2.42 -3.49
N THR A 106 -13.88 -3.65 -3.19
CA THR A 106 -14.75 -3.97 -2.04
C THR A 106 -14.10 -3.65 -0.69
N LEU A 107 -12.77 -3.74 -0.58
CA LEU A 107 -12.04 -3.45 0.67
C LEU A 107 -11.80 -1.94 0.88
N LEU A 108 -11.65 -1.16 -0.19
CA LEU A 108 -11.51 0.30 -0.11
C LEU A 108 -12.84 1.00 0.24
N THR A 109 -13.98 0.45 -0.19
CA THR A 109 -15.30 1.03 0.09
C THR A 109 -15.93 0.57 1.40
N SER A 110 -15.41 -0.49 2.03
CA SER A 110 -15.91 -1.03 3.30
C SER A 110 -15.15 -0.53 4.54
N ALA A 111 -14.10 0.29 4.38
CA ALA A 111 -13.46 0.96 5.51
C ALA A 111 -14.42 2.03 6.06
N PRO A 112 -14.91 1.94 7.32
CA PRO A 112 -15.73 2.99 7.88
C PRO A 112 -14.85 4.23 8.04
N ALA A 113 -15.32 5.35 7.49
CA ALA A 113 -14.78 6.66 7.80
C ALA A 113 -14.62 6.79 9.32
N MET A 114 -13.45 7.22 9.76
CA MET A 114 -13.15 7.57 11.15
C MET A 114 -14.34 8.24 11.82
N ALA A 115 -14.98 7.54 12.75
CA ALA A 115 -15.86 8.16 13.72
C ALA A 115 -14.98 8.93 14.71
N VAL A 116 -14.62 10.16 14.35
CA VAL A 116 -14.24 11.19 15.31
C VAL A 116 -15.47 11.43 16.19
N LYS A 117 -15.48 10.86 17.40
CA LYS A 117 -16.27 11.40 18.52
C LYS A 117 -15.33 12.02 19.53
N LYS A 118 -15.27 13.33 19.41
CA LYS A 118 -14.69 14.35 20.29
C LYS A 118 -15.02 14.09 21.76
N ASP A 119 -14.00 14.18 22.60
CA ASP A 119 -14.07 14.25 24.06
C ASP A 119 -14.99 15.39 24.53
N ARG A 120 -15.88 15.11 25.49
CA ARG A 120 -16.28 16.06 26.54
C ARG A 120 -16.56 15.30 27.82
N SER A 121 -15.61 15.43 28.74
CA SER A 121 -15.78 15.37 30.19
C SER A 121 -17.13 15.95 30.68
N SER A 122 -17.79 15.28 31.62
CA SER A 122 -18.40 15.92 32.80
C SER A 122 -18.76 14.89 33.87
N SER A 123 -18.11 15.08 35.01
CA SER A 123 -18.48 14.64 36.35
C SER A 123 -19.89 15.06 36.76
N SER A 124 -20.60 14.19 37.46
CA SER A 124 -21.47 14.44 38.64
C SER A 124 -22.07 13.08 39.00
N GLY A 125 -22.00 12.57 40.22
CA GLY A 125 -22.19 13.25 41.48
C GLY A 125 -23.40 12.58 42.16
N MET A 126 -23.19 12.12 43.38
CA MET A 126 -24.14 11.49 44.31
C MET A 126 -25.60 11.95 44.18
N THR A 127 -26.53 11.00 44.28
CA THR A 127 -27.44 10.81 45.44
C THR A 127 -28.14 9.48 45.31
#